data_AF-A0A2R5H1I5-F1
#
_entry.id   AF-A0A2R5H1I5-F1
#
_cell.length_a   1.000
_cell.length_b   1.000
_cell.length_c   1.000
_cell.angle_alpha   90.00
_cell.angle_beta   90.00
_cell.angle_gamma   90.00
#
_symmetry.space_group_name_H-M   'P 1'
#
loop_
_entity.id
_entity.type
_entity.pdbx_description
1 polymer ?
#
loop_
_entity_poly.entity_id
_entity_poly.type
_entity_poly.pdbx_seq_one_letter_code
_entity_poly.pdbx_strand_id
1 'polypeptide(L)'
;MTKLDAISILNEADFRSIFIFVIQWKPTPPRHVATMNEELRLLKEMVAKVVKIASSSDSKLDMKRELEDARGTYTLKSRRMKLLAKRATAVPNIDDDLRCTRKLKSRTQLKKGPCPARPAPDATQNTRQIMMWTLALQRLALVCALGARVAAAACVPSSATSVPEYPVEENAFATDGLVESPAEAVTLRITPNELPDGYDASYACPYEDEDLLAWEDASTWTSGVVPANGEDVELPANTRVLLSGCSVTEGIIFGIITIPASSELVFADHDIVLNAQGIRVQGKLTLGAESCRLHSQINITLYGEKPATLPADPAYKGIAAIDGGTISVHGSIFHPTWSRLAATAAAGDSQLYLQHRVNWQPGQLLLVTGTELKDSRDWHRNEVRTITAVERSGNFARITLSLPLEYTHFGGVEYQGEVGLLSRNIVIQGDEASEPTDTENDVCAYSQFGTYPCEDKWLTGYGGHTMAAGEGSTIQMEGVQLYRMGQTNVLARYPWHVHLVGEGGHRSYLKHSSVYHSFFRCASVHGTNSTLIQDTVGYDVIGHCFYIAEDGVEENTTVAYNLGAHVHFLGFPQTSSNQYMDTLESNENLTQPADVTASPFYITRAYHRIIGNAASGGYA
;
A
#
# COMPACT_ATOMS: atom_id res chain seq x y z
N MET A 1 46.87 14.03 -4.11
CA MET A 1 45.57 13.87 -3.43
C MET A 1 45.27 15.15 -2.67
N THR A 2 44.40 15.98 -3.25
CA THR A 2 43.91 17.21 -2.65
C THR A 2 42.78 16.89 -1.68
N LYS A 3 42.59 17.71 -0.63
CA LYS A 3 41.56 17.58 0.44
C LYS A 3 40.09 17.47 -0.04
N LEU A 4 39.83 17.46 -1.34
CA LEU A 4 38.50 17.36 -1.95
C LEU A 4 38.13 15.93 -2.37
N ASP A 5 39.09 15.00 -2.45
CA ASP A 5 38.83 13.62 -2.92
C ASP A 5 38.28 12.69 -1.83
N ALA A 6 38.20 13.13 -0.56
CA ALA A 6 37.74 12.31 0.56
C ALA A 6 36.21 12.32 0.76
N ILE A 7 35.46 13.15 0.02
CA ILE A 7 34.00 13.32 0.21
C ILE A 7 33.20 12.32 -0.64
N SER A 8 33.82 11.66 -1.63
CA SER A 8 33.14 10.69 -2.52
C SER A 8 32.93 9.29 -1.89
N ILE A 9 33.09 9.13 -0.58
CA ILE A 9 33.03 7.81 0.10
C ILE A 9 31.79 7.68 1.02
N LEU A 10 30.98 8.73 1.17
CA LEU A 10 29.79 8.73 2.04
C LEU A 10 28.51 8.51 1.21
N ASN A 11 27.80 7.41 1.48
CA ASN A 11 26.47 7.16 0.89
C ASN A 11 25.38 7.91 1.68
N GLU A 12 24.20 8.06 1.08
CA GLU A 12 23.07 8.89 1.54
C GLU A 12 22.64 8.65 3.01
N ALA A 13 22.78 7.43 3.52
CA ALA A 13 22.46 7.06 4.91
C ALA A 13 23.36 7.74 5.96
N ASP A 14 24.63 8.02 5.61
CA ASP A 14 25.59 8.66 6.52
C ASP A 14 25.32 10.17 6.63
N PHE A 15 24.82 10.80 5.56
CA PHE A 15 24.38 12.19 5.56
C PHE A 15 23.07 12.39 6.33
N ARG A 16 22.09 11.49 6.18
CA ARG A 16 20.82 11.54 6.93
C ARG A 16 21.03 11.45 8.45
N SER A 17 22.00 10.65 8.90
CA SER A 17 22.33 10.51 10.33
C SER A 17 22.90 11.79 10.95
N ILE A 18 23.67 12.56 10.17
CA ILE A 18 24.21 13.87 10.58
C ILE A 18 23.11 14.96 10.52
N PHE A 19 22.19 14.86 9.56
CA PHE A 19 21.10 15.83 9.37
C PHE A 19 19.99 15.70 10.44
N ILE A 20 19.62 14.46 10.81
CA ILE A 20 18.68 14.19 11.91
C ILE A 20 19.22 14.72 13.24
N PHE A 21 20.55 14.69 13.44
CA PHE A 21 21.23 15.22 14.62
C PHE A 21 21.10 16.75 14.78
N VAL A 22 20.96 17.50 13.67
CA VAL A 22 20.80 18.97 13.68
C VAL A 22 19.34 19.37 13.86
N ILE A 23 18.39 18.60 13.32
CA ILE A 23 16.96 18.95 13.32
C ILE A 23 16.26 18.59 14.65
N GLN A 24 16.73 17.57 15.39
CA GLN A 24 16.12 17.21 16.69
C GLN A 24 16.47 18.17 17.86
N TRP A 25 17.15 19.28 17.59
CA TRP A 25 17.40 20.31 18.59
C TRP A 25 16.16 21.19 18.81
N LYS A 26 15.33 20.86 19.80
CA LYS A 26 14.33 21.79 20.36
C LYS A 26 14.96 22.61 21.50
N PRO A 27 15.23 23.92 21.32
CA PRO A 27 15.65 24.75 22.44
C PRO A 27 14.48 24.93 23.40
N THR A 28 14.61 24.44 24.63
CA THR A 28 13.83 24.97 25.75
C THR A 28 14.43 26.32 26.12
N PRO A 29 13.64 27.39 26.33
CA PRO A 29 14.18 28.73 26.50
C PRO A 29 15.01 28.79 27.80
N PRO A 30 16.33 29.04 27.74
CA PRO A 30 17.15 29.09 28.94
C PRO A 30 17.00 30.45 29.61
N ARG A 31 16.87 30.48 30.93
CA ARG A 31 16.75 31.73 31.70
C ARG A 31 18.04 32.58 31.74
N HIS A 32 19.20 32.13 31.22
CA HIS A 32 20.47 32.89 31.22
C HIS A 32 21.35 32.69 29.96
N VAL A 33 22.00 33.77 29.50
CA VAL A 33 22.85 33.86 28.28
C VAL A 33 24.19 33.10 28.43
N ALA A 34 24.71 32.96 29.66
CA ALA A 34 26.00 32.32 29.92
C ALA A 34 26.02 30.81 29.61
N THR A 35 24.89 30.11 29.79
CA THR A 35 24.75 28.68 29.48
C THR A 35 24.69 28.39 27.98
N MET A 36 24.24 29.35 27.17
CA MET A 36 24.11 29.19 25.71
C MET A 36 25.47 29.30 24.99
N ASN A 37 26.34 30.21 25.43
CA ASN A 37 27.66 30.39 24.84
C ASN A 37 28.58 29.18 25.07
N GLU A 38 28.42 28.51 26.21
CA GLU A 38 29.24 27.34 26.56
C GLU A 38 28.75 26.05 25.89
N GLU A 39 27.43 25.88 25.69
CA GLU A 39 26.90 24.80 24.83
C GLU A 39 27.35 24.97 23.37
N LEU A 40 27.40 26.21 22.87
CA LEU A 40 27.90 26.49 21.52
C LEU A 40 29.40 26.22 21.38
N ARG A 41 30.21 26.44 22.44
CA ARG A 41 31.63 26.09 22.46
C ARG A 41 31.82 24.57 22.36
N LEU A 42 31.06 23.81 23.15
CA LEU A 42 31.12 22.34 23.15
C LEU A 42 30.67 21.74 21.80
N LEU A 43 29.67 22.34 21.16
CA LEU A 43 29.22 21.92 19.83
C LEU A 43 30.30 22.16 18.76
N LYS A 44 30.96 23.32 18.79
CA LYS A 44 32.09 23.63 17.88
C LYS A 44 33.26 22.66 18.06
N GLU A 45 33.59 22.30 19.30
CA GLU A 45 34.63 21.32 19.60
C GLU A 45 34.29 19.92 19.10
N MET A 46 33.01 19.51 19.22
CA MET A 46 32.54 18.22 18.73
C MET A 46 32.61 18.14 17.19
N VAL A 47 32.11 19.16 16.49
CA VAL A 47 32.15 19.20 15.02
C VAL A 47 33.59 19.19 14.51
N ALA A 48 34.50 19.96 15.14
CA ALA A 48 35.92 19.94 14.79
C ALA A 48 36.56 18.56 15.02
N LYS A 49 36.14 17.82 16.04
CA LYS A 49 36.64 16.47 16.36
C LYS A 49 36.12 15.43 15.37
N VAL A 50 34.84 15.49 14.99
CA VAL A 50 34.23 14.61 13.98
C VAL A 50 34.90 14.80 12.61
N VAL A 51 35.14 16.04 12.20
CA VAL A 51 35.84 16.34 10.94
C VAL A 51 37.27 15.80 10.96
N LYS A 52 37.95 15.86 12.11
CA LYS A 52 39.31 15.33 12.25
C LYS A 52 39.34 13.80 12.18
N ILE A 53 38.41 13.11 12.84
CA ILE A 53 38.26 11.64 12.83
C ILE A 53 37.95 11.13 11.41
N ALA A 54 37.02 11.79 10.72
CA ALA A 54 36.67 11.46 9.34
C ALA A 54 37.83 11.66 8.35
N SER A 55 38.83 12.49 8.71
CA SER A 55 40.02 12.73 7.89
C SER A 55 41.23 11.83 8.21
N SER A 56 41.14 10.96 9.22
CA SER A 56 42.28 10.16 9.71
C SER A 56 42.03 8.66 9.84
N SER A 57 40.83 8.16 9.53
CA SER A 57 40.46 6.75 9.69
C SER A 57 40.22 6.06 8.34
N ASP A 58 41.00 5.02 8.04
CA ASP A 58 40.90 4.26 6.77
C ASP A 58 39.86 3.12 6.82
N SER A 59 39.23 2.84 7.98
CA SER A 59 38.27 1.74 8.17
C SER A 59 36.88 2.25 8.64
N LYS A 60 35.80 1.77 7.99
CA LYS A 60 34.40 2.13 8.33
C LYS A 60 34.00 1.67 9.75
N LEU A 61 34.56 0.56 10.22
CA LEU A 61 34.23 -0.02 11.53
C LEU A 61 34.87 0.79 12.68
N ASP A 62 36.10 1.25 12.49
CA ASP A 62 36.82 2.08 13.47
C ASP A 62 36.22 3.49 13.55
N MET A 63 35.82 4.07 12.41
CA MET A 63 35.14 5.36 12.37
C MET A 63 33.84 5.36 13.19
N LYS A 64 33.01 4.30 13.07
CA LYS A 64 31.76 4.17 13.83
C LYS A 64 32.02 4.08 15.33
N ARG A 65 33.04 3.31 15.75
CA ARG A 65 33.41 3.14 17.16
C ARG A 65 33.95 4.43 17.78
N GLU A 66 34.78 5.18 17.06
CA GLU A 66 35.30 6.48 17.54
C GLU A 66 34.22 7.57 17.61
N LEU A 67 33.25 7.55 16.70
CA LEU A 67 32.07 8.43 16.73
C LEU A 67 31.17 8.15 17.94
N GLU A 68 30.98 6.88 18.29
CA GLU A 68 30.20 6.49 19.47
C GLU A 68 30.89 6.90 20.79
N ASP A 69 32.22 6.79 20.88
CA ASP A 69 32.98 7.24 22.05
C ASP A 69 32.94 8.78 22.22
N ALA A 70 33.06 9.52 21.11
CA ALA A 70 32.90 10.97 21.10
C ALA A 70 31.48 11.40 21.57
N ARG A 71 30.45 10.68 21.13
CA ARG A 71 29.05 10.87 21.55
C ARG A 71 28.86 10.60 23.05
N GLY A 72 29.43 9.52 23.57
CA GLY A 72 29.38 9.19 25.00
C GLY A 72 30.00 10.28 25.88
N THR A 73 31.18 10.75 25.50
CA THR A 73 31.92 11.80 26.22
C THR A 73 31.17 13.12 26.26
N TYR A 74 30.54 13.53 25.15
CA TYR A 74 29.75 14.77 25.06
C TYR A 74 28.48 14.69 25.91
N THR A 75 27.76 13.57 25.83
CA THR A 75 26.51 13.34 26.58
C THR A 75 26.76 13.42 28.08
N LEU A 76 27.88 12.89 28.56
CA LEU A 76 28.28 12.95 29.97
C LEU A 76 28.57 14.40 30.43
N LYS A 77 29.31 15.17 29.62
CA LYS A 77 29.63 16.59 29.93
C LYS A 77 28.37 17.46 29.95
N SER A 78 27.45 17.27 29.00
CA SER A 78 26.17 17.99 28.96
C SER A 78 25.29 17.66 30.17
N ARG A 79 25.16 16.37 30.55
CA ARG A 79 24.40 15.97 31.75
C ARG A 79 24.97 16.56 33.04
N ARG A 80 26.30 16.55 33.21
CA ARG A 80 26.96 17.11 34.40
C ARG A 80 26.72 18.62 34.53
N MET A 81 26.71 19.35 33.41
CA MET A 81 26.40 20.78 33.37
C MET A 81 24.94 21.08 33.74
N LYS A 82 23.99 20.33 33.18
CA LYS A 82 22.56 20.47 33.52
C LYS A 82 22.30 20.17 35.01
N LEU A 83 23.05 19.24 35.60
CA LEU A 83 22.97 18.93 37.03
C LEU A 83 23.54 20.08 37.91
N LEU A 84 24.64 20.70 37.49
CA LEU A 84 25.25 21.84 38.18
C LEU A 84 24.35 23.08 38.13
N ALA A 85 23.71 23.36 36.99
CA ALA A 85 22.75 24.45 36.85
C ALA A 85 21.50 24.25 37.73
N LYS A 86 21.05 23.01 37.91
CA LYS A 86 19.90 22.67 38.78
C LYS A 86 20.20 22.80 40.27
N ARG A 87 21.48 22.66 40.67
CA ARG A 87 21.94 22.89 42.06
C ARG A 87 22.09 24.38 42.39
N ALA A 88 22.38 25.24 41.42
CA ALA A 88 22.49 26.69 41.63
C ALA A 88 21.14 27.38 41.87
N THR A 89 20.01 26.74 41.53
CA THR A 89 18.65 27.31 41.66
C THR A 89 17.91 26.94 42.96
N ALA A 90 18.56 26.28 43.92
CA ALA A 90 17.94 25.85 45.18
C ALA A 90 18.53 26.57 46.41
N VAL A 91 17.96 27.73 46.76
CA VAL A 91 18.03 28.38 48.08
C VAL A 91 16.63 28.99 48.38
N PRO A 92 16.07 28.93 49.61
CA PRO A 92 14.63 29.05 49.82
C PRO A 92 14.12 30.44 50.27
N ASN A 93 12.83 30.65 49.95
CA ASN A 93 11.85 31.69 50.33
C ASN A 93 12.16 32.66 51.48
N ILE A 94 11.84 33.94 51.24
CA ILE A 94 11.23 34.87 52.22
C ILE A 94 10.15 35.70 51.50
N ASP A 95 8.94 35.66 52.07
CA ASP A 95 7.81 36.57 51.85
C ASP A 95 8.20 38.02 52.18
N ASP A 96 7.80 38.99 51.35
CA ASP A 96 7.16 40.20 51.86
C ASP A 96 6.58 41.07 50.73
N ASP A 97 5.36 41.51 51.03
CA ASP A 97 4.70 42.74 50.62
C ASP A 97 3.49 42.70 49.65
N LEU A 98 2.46 43.34 50.17
CA LEU A 98 1.06 43.30 49.84
C LEU A 98 0.68 44.42 48.85
N ARG A 99 -0.46 44.19 48.18
CA ARG A 99 -1.43 45.20 47.70
C ARG A 99 -0.93 46.23 46.68
N CYS A 100 -1.42 46.11 45.45
CA CYS A 100 -2.39 47.06 44.89
C CYS A 100 -2.83 46.65 43.49
N THR A 101 -4.11 46.32 43.28
CA THR A 101 -5.01 47.02 42.33
C THR A 101 -6.32 46.27 42.14
N ARG A 102 -7.41 46.98 42.46
CA ARG A 102 -8.80 46.69 42.10
C ARG A 102 -9.13 47.48 40.82
N LYS A 103 -9.93 46.85 39.95
CA LYS A 103 -10.76 47.40 38.85
C LYS A 103 -10.99 48.92 38.85
N LEU A 104 -10.88 49.57 37.68
CA LEU A 104 -11.96 50.37 37.07
C LEU A 104 -11.62 50.90 35.65
N LYS A 105 -12.69 50.99 34.85
CA LYS A 105 -12.77 51.43 33.45
C LYS A 105 -12.92 52.97 33.33
N SER A 106 -12.45 53.47 32.19
CA SER A 106 -12.95 54.62 31.40
C SER A 106 -12.50 56.07 31.67
N ARG A 107 -12.06 56.68 30.54
CA ARG A 107 -12.14 58.08 30.05
C ARG A 107 -11.28 59.22 30.66
N THR A 108 -10.80 60.02 29.69
CA THR A 108 -10.38 61.45 29.68
C THR A 108 -8.93 61.86 30.01
N GLN A 109 -8.48 62.85 29.21
CA GLN A 109 -7.11 63.37 29.02
C GLN A 109 -6.57 64.22 30.19
N LEU A 110 -5.25 64.17 30.46
CA LEU A 110 -4.30 65.31 30.42
C LEU A 110 -2.90 64.98 31.01
N LYS A 111 -1.89 65.44 30.26
CA LYS A 111 -0.44 65.65 30.44
C LYS A 111 0.24 65.72 31.83
N LYS A 112 1.47 65.14 31.86
CA LYS A 112 2.82 65.56 32.40
C LYS A 112 3.46 64.60 33.44
N GLY A 113 4.67 64.09 33.11
CA GLY A 113 5.55 63.19 33.92
C GLY A 113 6.50 63.91 34.89
N PRO A 114 7.74 63.44 35.19
CA PRO A 114 8.38 62.12 35.01
C PRO A 114 9.07 61.54 36.29
N CYS A 115 9.61 60.32 36.24
CA CYS A 115 10.65 59.79 37.15
C CYS A 115 11.65 58.91 36.36
N PRO A 116 12.91 58.72 36.85
CA PRO A 116 14.13 58.81 36.02
C PRO A 116 14.65 57.51 35.40
N ALA A 117 15.51 57.69 34.40
CA ALA A 117 16.15 56.67 33.58
C ALA A 117 17.27 55.87 34.26
N ARG A 118 17.47 54.63 33.80
CA ARG A 118 18.71 53.84 33.92
C ARG A 118 19.31 53.59 32.51
N PRO A 119 20.64 53.44 32.39
CA PRO A 119 21.34 53.59 31.11
C PRO A 119 21.22 52.36 30.20
N ALA A 120 21.21 52.61 28.89
CA ALA A 120 21.28 51.58 27.85
C ALA A 120 22.72 51.10 27.61
N PRO A 121 22.97 49.80 27.35
CA PRO A 121 24.25 49.34 26.83
C PRO A 121 24.35 49.49 25.31
N ASP A 122 25.60 49.70 24.91
CA ASP A 122 26.16 50.13 23.63
C ASP A 122 25.82 49.25 22.40
N ALA A 123 25.42 49.87 21.29
CA ALA A 123 24.93 49.24 20.06
C ALA A 123 26.04 48.88 19.04
N THR A 124 27.29 48.75 19.49
CA THR A 124 28.46 48.56 18.62
C THR A 124 28.99 47.13 18.55
N GLN A 125 28.46 46.18 19.35
CA GLN A 125 28.86 44.76 19.29
C GLN A 125 28.01 43.89 18.34
N ASN A 126 26.77 44.29 18.00
CA ASN A 126 25.88 43.46 17.19
C ASN A 126 26.20 43.46 15.69
N THR A 127 26.84 44.51 15.16
CA THR A 127 27.06 44.67 13.72
C THR A 127 28.19 43.79 13.18
N ARG A 128 29.21 43.47 13.98
CA ARG A 128 30.30 42.56 13.56
C ARG A 128 29.90 41.08 13.58
N GLN A 129 28.98 40.69 14.45
CA GLN A 129 28.50 39.32 14.52
C GLN A 129 27.59 39.00 13.31
N ILE A 130 26.66 39.88 12.98
CA ILE A 130 25.72 39.69 11.86
C ILE A 130 26.47 39.57 10.52
N MET A 131 27.54 40.35 10.31
CA MET A 131 28.35 40.30 9.08
C MET A 131 29.14 38.98 8.92
N MET A 132 29.58 38.36 10.03
CA MET A 132 30.21 37.03 9.99
C MET A 132 29.21 35.90 9.68
N TRP A 133 27.95 36.06 10.11
CA TRP A 133 26.87 35.10 9.78
C TRP A 133 26.55 35.11 8.28
N THR A 134 26.52 36.26 7.61
CA THR A 134 26.17 36.36 6.18
C THR A 134 27.23 35.72 5.29
N LEU A 135 28.52 35.91 5.61
CA LEU A 135 29.65 35.33 4.86
C LEU A 135 29.80 33.81 5.07
N ALA A 136 29.47 33.30 6.26
CA ALA A 136 29.48 31.86 6.52
C ALA A 136 28.33 31.13 5.81
N LEU A 137 27.13 31.73 5.78
CA LEU A 137 25.98 31.21 5.03
C LEU A 137 26.21 31.24 3.52
N GLN A 138 26.81 32.30 2.98
CA GLN A 138 27.14 32.37 1.55
C GLN A 138 28.18 31.32 1.13
N ARG A 139 29.16 31.01 1.98
CA ARG A 139 30.15 29.95 1.69
C ARG A 139 29.59 28.54 1.84
N LEU A 140 28.66 28.31 2.78
CA LEU A 140 27.93 27.04 2.89
C LEU A 140 27.02 26.82 1.66
N ALA A 141 26.32 27.87 1.21
CA ALA A 141 25.48 27.82 0.01
C ALA A 141 26.31 27.55 -1.25
N LEU A 142 27.53 28.09 -1.36
CA LEU A 142 28.44 27.82 -2.47
C LEU A 142 28.98 26.37 -2.46
N VAL A 143 29.26 25.81 -1.27
CA VAL A 143 29.67 24.39 -1.12
C VAL A 143 28.50 23.44 -1.41
N CYS A 144 27.26 23.80 -1.06
CA CYS A 144 26.07 23.07 -1.50
C CYS A 144 25.80 23.20 -3.00
N ALA A 145 26.04 24.37 -3.60
CA ALA A 145 25.85 24.60 -5.04
C ALA A 145 26.93 23.95 -5.91
N LEU A 146 28.16 23.78 -5.39
CA LEU A 146 29.22 23.01 -6.05
C LEU A 146 29.14 21.50 -5.76
N GLY A 147 28.58 21.09 -4.62
CA GLY A 147 28.26 19.69 -4.31
C GLY A 147 27.08 19.14 -5.12
N ALA A 148 26.14 20.01 -5.54
CA ALA A 148 25.03 19.65 -6.42
C ALA A 148 25.41 19.41 -7.89
N ARG A 149 26.71 19.49 -8.24
CA ARG A 149 27.21 19.20 -9.60
C ARG A 149 28.05 17.93 -9.71
N VAL A 150 27.96 17.03 -8.73
CA VAL A 150 28.62 15.73 -8.81
C VAL A 150 27.56 14.63 -8.66
N ALA A 151 27.38 13.89 -9.76
CA ALA A 151 26.50 12.74 -9.97
C ALA A 151 24.99 13.02 -9.88
N ALA A 152 24.40 13.51 -10.98
CA ALA A 152 23.17 12.86 -11.43
C ALA A 152 23.57 11.41 -11.72
N ALA A 153 23.41 10.52 -10.74
CA ALA A 153 23.44 9.10 -11.04
C ALA A 153 22.37 8.89 -12.10
N ALA A 154 22.79 8.54 -13.32
CA ALA A 154 21.84 8.13 -14.34
C ALA A 154 20.97 7.05 -13.71
N CYS A 155 19.66 7.26 -13.70
CA CYS A 155 18.75 6.24 -13.19
C CYS A 155 19.00 4.96 -14.00
N VAL A 156 19.29 3.87 -13.30
CA VAL A 156 19.47 2.55 -13.90
C VAL A 156 18.17 1.80 -13.66
N PRO A 157 17.39 1.51 -14.72
CA PRO A 157 16.19 0.70 -14.57
C PRO A 157 16.54 -0.67 -13.98
N SER A 158 15.65 -1.24 -13.17
CA SER A 158 15.83 -2.62 -12.73
C SER A 158 15.72 -3.55 -13.92
N SER A 159 16.35 -4.72 -13.82
CA SER A 159 16.15 -5.80 -14.79
C SER A 159 14.87 -6.56 -14.47
N ALA A 160 14.13 -6.96 -15.49
CA ALA A 160 13.00 -7.86 -15.35
C ALA A 160 13.34 -9.10 -14.51
N THR A 161 12.46 -9.43 -13.57
CA THR A 161 12.54 -10.67 -12.80
C THR A 161 12.29 -11.88 -13.71
N SER A 162 12.76 -13.06 -13.31
CA SER A 162 12.50 -14.29 -14.07
C SER A 162 11.04 -14.72 -13.95
N VAL A 163 10.55 -15.42 -14.99
CA VAL A 163 9.25 -16.11 -14.98
C VAL A 163 9.15 -17.01 -13.73
N PRO A 164 8.02 -17.02 -13.00
CA PRO A 164 7.84 -17.94 -11.89
C PRO A 164 7.73 -19.40 -12.36
N GLU A 165 8.71 -20.21 -11.96
CA GLU A 165 8.77 -21.64 -12.28
C GLU A 165 8.45 -22.51 -11.06
N TYR A 166 8.02 -23.75 -11.31
CA TYR A 166 7.94 -24.75 -10.25
C TYR A 166 9.33 -25.05 -9.69
N PRO A 167 9.45 -25.42 -8.39
CA PRO A 167 10.70 -25.93 -7.85
C PRO A 167 11.24 -27.12 -8.67
N VAL A 168 12.55 -27.12 -8.93
CA VAL A 168 13.23 -28.11 -9.78
C VAL A 168 13.30 -29.50 -9.14
N GLU A 169 13.39 -29.56 -7.80
CA GLU A 169 13.48 -30.83 -7.08
C GLU A 169 12.10 -31.52 -6.98
N GLU A 170 11.95 -32.68 -7.63
CA GLU A 170 10.66 -33.39 -7.74
C GLU A 170 10.39 -34.38 -6.60
N ASN A 171 11.33 -34.59 -5.67
CA ASN A 171 11.21 -35.54 -4.55
C ASN A 171 11.83 -34.99 -3.25
N ALA A 172 11.58 -33.72 -2.94
CA ALA A 172 12.15 -33.04 -1.79
C ALA A 172 11.64 -33.57 -0.41
N PHE A 173 10.50 -34.28 -0.36
CA PHE A 173 9.90 -34.79 0.88
C PHE A 173 9.08 -36.07 0.66
N ALA A 174 8.84 -36.82 1.73
CA ALA A 174 7.99 -38.02 1.69
C ALA A 174 6.51 -37.62 1.61
N THR A 175 5.76 -38.27 0.72
CA THR A 175 4.34 -38.01 0.50
C THR A 175 3.42 -39.02 1.19
N ASP A 176 3.99 -39.97 1.94
CA ASP A 176 3.23 -41.00 2.65
C ASP A 176 2.28 -40.36 3.67
N GLY A 177 0.97 -40.64 3.52
CA GLY A 177 -0.07 -40.14 4.41
C GLY A 177 -0.62 -38.75 4.04
N LEU A 178 -0.12 -38.12 2.97
CA LEU A 178 -0.73 -36.90 2.42
C LEU A 178 -2.03 -37.22 1.67
N VAL A 179 -3.02 -36.35 1.84
CA VAL A 179 -4.33 -36.44 1.20
C VAL A 179 -4.22 -35.94 -0.24
N GLU A 180 -4.36 -36.85 -1.20
CA GLU A 180 -4.23 -36.51 -2.64
C GLU A 180 -5.54 -36.01 -3.27
N SER A 181 -6.69 -36.40 -2.71
CA SER A 181 -8.01 -36.05 -3.24
C SER A 181 -8.67 -34.96 -2.39
N PRO A 182 -9.30 -33.94 -2.99
CA PRO A 182 -10.01 -32.89 -2.24
C PRO A 182 -11.33 -33.38 -1.61
N ALA A 183 -11.78 -34.60 -1.91
CA ALA A 183 -12.94 -35.21 -1.29
C ALA A 183 -12.82 -36.74 -1.30
N GLU A 184 -13.28 -37.37 -0.22
CA GLU A 184 -13.33 -38.84 -0.10
C GLU A 184 -14.46 -39.48 -0.93
N ALA A 185 -15.58 -38.77 -1.11
CA ALA A 185 -16.82 -39.37 -1.61
C ALA A 185 -17.12 -39.06 -3.08
N VAL A 186 -16.58 -37.95 -3.61
CA VAL A 186 -16.93 -37.43 -4.95
C VAL A 186 -15.71 -36.84 -5.65
N THR A 187 -15.72 -36.90 -6.98
CA THR A 187 -14.73 -36.17 -7.79
C THR A 187 -15.16 -34.72 -7.93
N LEU A 188 -14.36 -33.81 -7.35
CA LEU A 188 -14.56 -32.37 -7.51
C LEU A 188 -13.85 -31.86 -8.76
N ARG A 189 -14.43 -30.83 -9.39
CA ARG A 189 -13.70 -30.05 -10.41
C ARG A 189 -12.72 -29.15 -9.68
N ILE A 190 -11.43 -29.42 -9.85
CA ILE A 190 -10.33 -28.62 -9.31
C ILE A 190 -9.60 -27.90 -10.44
N THR A 191 -8.86 -26.86 -10.09
CA THR A 191 -7.91 -26.23 -11.01
C THR A 191 -6.96 -27.29 -11.55
N PRO A 192 -6.71 -27.33 -12.87
CA PRO A 192 -5.71 -28.22 -13.44
C PRO A 192 -4.36 -28.03 -12.75
N ASN A 193 -3.74 -29.12 -12.28
CA ASN A 193 -2.42 -29.10 -11.66
C ASN A 193 -1.35 -29.07 -12.76
N GLU A 194 -1.35 -28.03 -13.59
CA GLU A 194 -0.44 -27.76 -14.70
C GLU A 194 -0.44 -26.26 -15.01
N LEU A 195 0.68 -25.72 -15.50
CA LEU A 195 0.74 -24.29 -15.82
C LEU A 195 -0.20 -24.00 -17.01
N PRO A 196 -0.94 -22.88 -16.97
CA PRO A 196 -1.80 -22.49 -18.08
C PRO A 196 -0.97 -22.11 -19.31
N ASP A 197 -1.59 -22.19 -20.49
CA ASP A 197 -0.99 -21.75 -21.74
C ASP A 197 -0.56 -20.28 -21.66
N GLY A 198 0.64 -19.97 -22.16
CA GLY A 198 1.18 -18.61 -22.18
C GLY A 198 1.55 -18.06 -20.80
N TYR A 199 1.78 -18.90 -19.78
CA TYR A 199 2.25 -18.45 -18.46
C TYR A 199 3.62 -17.74 -18.50
N ASP A 200 4.46 -18.09 -19.48
CA ASP A 200 5.83 -17.60 -19.72
C ASP A 200 5.94 -16.76 -21.01
N ALA A 201 4.80 -16.29 -21.54
CA ALA A 201 4.75 -15.56 -22.79
C ALA A 201 5.59 -14.26 -22.71
N SER A 202 6.51 -14.10 -23.67
CA SER A 202 7.53 -13.04 -23.72
C SER A 202 7.81 -12.56 -25.16
N TYR A 203 6.79 -12.55 -26.02
CA TYR A 203 6.91 -12.12 -27.41
C TYR A 203 5.92 -11.00 -27.76
N ALA A 204 6.27 -10.17 -28.75
CA ALA A 204 5.49 -9.00 -29.14
C ALA A 204 5.18 -8.10 -27.92
N CYS A 205 6.24 -7.77 -27.17
CA CYS A 205 6.14 -6.96 -25.97
C CYS A 205 5.78 -5.51 -26.31
N PRO A 206 4.63 -4.98 -25.84
CA PRO A 206 4.19 -3.64 -26.22
C PRO A 206 5.17 -2.52 -25.86
N TYR A 207 6.01 -2.73 -24.86
CA TYR A 207 7.03 -1.77 -24.41
C TYR A 207 8.30 -1.77 -25.27
N GLU A 208 8.44 -2.69 -26.23
CA GLU A 208 9.56 -2.77 -27.16
C GLU A 208 9.26 -2.11 -28.51
N ASP A 209 8.06 -1.57 -28.69
CA ASP A 209 7.67 -0.93 -29.94
C ASP A 209 8.51 0.32 -30.25
N GLU A 210 8.86 0.54 -31.51
CA GLU A 210 9.79 1.60 -31.94
C GLU A 210 9.19 3.01 -31.89
N ASP A 211 7.86 3.15 -31.83
CA ASP A 211 7.14 4.42 -31.90
C ASP A 211 6.80 5.03 -30.52
N LEU A 212 7.37 4.47 -29.45
CA LEU A 212 7.12 4.92 -28.08
C LEU A 212 7.89 6.20 -27.73
N LEU A 213 7.20 7.14 -27.08
CA LEU A 213 7.76 8.37 -26.55
C LEU A 213 8.05 8.20 -25.04
N ALA A 214 9.25 8.52 -24.58
CA ALA A 214 9.60 8.37 -23.17
C ALA A 214 8.87 9.40 -22.28
N TRP A 215 8.28 8.96 -21.17
CA TRP A 215 7.59 9.83 -20.22
C TRP A 215 8.51 10.93 -19.63
N GLU A 216 9.76 10.59 -19.34
CA GLU A 216 10.77 11.52 -18.80
C GLU A 216 11.34 12.49 -19.84
N ASP A 217 11.02 12.32 -21.13
CA ASP A 217 11.44 13.25 -22.17
C ASP A 217 10.49 14.45 -22.20
N ALA A 218 11.05 15.63 -21.95
CA ALA A 218 10.33 16.89 -22.02
C ALA A 218 9.68 17.14 -23.40
N SER A 219 10.23 16.57 -24.49
CA SER A 219 9.71 16.68 -25.85
C SER A 219 8.45 15.87 -26.10
N THR A 220 8.15 14.88 -25.24
CA THR A 220 6.89 14.13 -25.25
C THR A 220 5.73 15.06 -24.93
N TRP A 221 5.92 16.04 -24.05
CA TRP A 221 4.84 16.87 -23.50
C TRP A 221 4.59 18.13 -24.32
N THR A 222 3.32 18.49 -24.51
CA THR A 222 2.90 19.70 -25.26
C THR A 222 3.40 20.99 -24.61
N SER A 223 3.61 20.98 -23.29
CA SER A 223 4.21 22.07 -22.52
C SER A 223 5.73 22.19 -22.71
N GLY A 224 6.39 21.17 -23.25
CA GLY A 224 7.84 21.04 -23.28
C GLY A 224 8.47 20.77 -21.91
N VAL A 225 7.68 20.32 -20.93
CA VAL A 225 8.12 20.05 -19.56
C VAL A 225 7.43 18.78 -19.06
N VAL A 226 8.19 17.89 -18.41
CA VAL A 226 7.66 16.69 -17.76
C VAL A 226 6.71 17.09 -16.62
N PRO A 227 5.51 16.48 -16.51
CA PRO A 227 4.53 16.83 -15.48
C PRO A 227 5.11 16.81 -14.07
N ALA A 228 4.75 17.83 -13.28
CA ALA A 228 5.23 17.98 -11.92
C ALA A 228 4.29 17.32 -10.88
N ASN A 229 4.76 17.27 -9.64
CA ASN A 229 3.98 16.76 -8.51
C ASN A 229 2.66 17.54 -8.31
N GLY A 230 1.56 16.80 -8.20
CA GLY A 230 0.21 17.32 -8.02
C GLY A 230 -0.47 17.83 -9.29
N GLU A 231 0.21 17.81 -10.45
CA GLU A 231 -0.39 18.26 -11.71
C GLU A 231 -1.23 17.14 -12.34
N ASP A 232 -2.39 17.51 -12.89
CA ASP A 232 -3.14 16.64 -13.80
C ASP A 232 -2.30 16.44 -15.08
N VAL A 233 -2.27 15.20 -15.57
CA VAL A 233 -1.48 14.82 -16.74
C VAL A 233 -2.42 14.50 -17.88
N GLU A 234 -2.22 15.08 -19.05
CA GLU A 234 -2.93 14.69 -20.26
C GLU A 234 -1.91 14.23 -21.29
N LEU A 235 -2.03 12.98 -21.75
CA LEU A 235 -1.16 12.46 -22.81
C LEU A 235 -1.42 13.24 -24.11
N PRO A 236 -0.37 13.60 -24.87
CA PRO A 236 -0.56 14.24 -26.17
C PRO A 236 -1.34 13.34 -27.13
N ALA A 237 -2.27 13.90 -27.90
CA ALA A 237 -3.06 13.14 -28.84
C ALA A 237 -2.21 12.41 -29.90
N ASN A 238 -2.62 11.20 -30.27
CA ASN A 238 -1.95 10.33 -31.25
C ASN A 238 -0.53 9.93 -30.82
N THR A 239 -0.31 9.75 -29.53
CA THR A 239 0.99 9.30 -29.01
C THR A 239 0.87 8.02 -28.19
N ARG A 240 1.97 7.28 -28.14
CA ARG A 240 2.15 6.14 -27.24
C ARG A 240 3.29 6.50 -26.30
N VAL A 241 2.97 6.66 -25.02
CA VAL A 241 3.94 7.12 -24.02
C VAL A 241 4.41 5.92 -23.21
N LEU A 242 5.73 5.73 -23.13
CA LEU A 242 6.38 4.68 -22.35
C LEU A 242 6.73 5.20 -20.96
N LEU A 243 6.25 4.48 -19.94
CA LEU A 243 6.61 4.66 -18.54
C LEU A 243 7.57 3.54 -18.13
N SER A 244 8.79 3.92 -17.75
CA SER A 244 9.89 3.06 -17.32
C SER A 244 10.22 3.29 -15.84
N GLY A 245 11.08 2.43 -15.26
CA GLY A 245 11.54 2.60 -13.87
C GLY A 245 12.27 3.92 -13.58
N CYS A 246 12.65 4.66 -14.63
CA CYS A 246 13.29 5.98 -14.50
C CYS A 246 12.35 7.16 -14.82
N SER A 247 11.12 6.86 -15.24
CA SER A 247 10.13 7.86 -15.64
C SER A 247 9.53 8.63 -14.47
N VAL A 248 9.43 7.99 -13.29
CA VAL A 248 8.76 8.56 -12.12
C VAL A 248 9.76 8.69 -10.98
N THR A 249 9.89 9.90 -10.45
CA THR A 249 10.71 10.14 -9.25
C THR A 249 9.93 9.72 -8.01
N GLU A 250 10.60 9.04 -7.08
CA GLU A 250 10.01 8.61 -5.81
C GLU A 250 9.39 9.81 -5.05
N GLY A 251 8.16 9.64 -4.57
CA GLY A 251 7.43 10.66 -3.81
C GLY A 251 6.63 11.68 -4.63
N ILE A 252 6.71 11.65 -5.97
CA ILE A 252 5.78 12.39 -6.82
C ILE A 252 4.42 11.68 -6.81
N ILE A 253 3.36 12.45 -6.59
CA ILE A 253 1.95 12.05 -6.69
C ILE A 253 1.33 12.92 -7.78
N PHE A 254 1.00 12.33 -8.92
CA PHE A 254 0.31 13.04 -10.00
C PHE A 254 -1.15 13.31 -9.62
N GLY A 255 -1.78 14.27 -10.30
CA GLY A 255 -3.23 14.44 -10.29
C GLY A 255 -3.92 13.29 -11.02
N ILE A 256 -4.94 13.59 -11.81
CA ILE A 256 -5.57 12.60 -12.70
C ILE A 256 -4.75 12.50 -13.99
N ILE A 257 -4.31 11.29 -14.33
CA ILE A 257 -3.65 10.99 -15.60
C ILE A 257 -4.73 10.63 -16.63
N THR A 258 -4.87 11.45 -17.67
CA THR A 258 -5.83 11.26 -18.75
C THR A 258 -5.14 10.71 -19.99
N ILE A 259 -5.63 9.57 -20.48
CA ILE A 259 -5.21 8.92 -21.72
C ILE A 259 -6.31 9.16 -22.77
N PRO A 260 -6.15 10.12 -23.71
CA PRO A 260 -7.16 10.40 -24.72
C PRO A 260 -7.41 9.22 -25.65
N ALA A 261 -8.56 9.20 -26.33
CA ALA A 261 -8.98 8.10 -27.21
C ALA A 261 -7.95 7.69 -28.30
N SER A 262 -7.11 8.63 -28.75
CA SER A 262 -6.07 8.37 -29.75
C SER A 262 -4.70 8.01 -29.17
N SER A 263 -4.59 7.82 -27.86
CA SER A 263 -3.30 7.67 -27.18
C SER A 263 -3.23 6.39 -26.34
N GLU A 264 -2.01 5.97 -26.02
CA GLU A 264 -1.74 4.80 -25.19
C GLU A 264 -0.66 5.11 -24.14
N LEU A 265 -0.87 4.67 -22.90
CA LEU A 265 0.17 4.64 -21.87
C LEU A 265 0.67 3.20 -21.73
N VAL A 266 1.95 2.98 -21.98
CA VAL A 266 2.61 1.67 -21.99
C VAL A 266 3.61 1.60 -20.85
N PHE A 267 3.64 0.51 -20.09
CA PHE A 267 4.63 0.28 -19.03
C PHE A 267 5.72 -0.66 -19.51
N ALA A 268 6.97 -0.30 -19.24
CA ALA A 268 8.12 -1.19 -19.38
C ALA A 268 8.11 -2.29 -18.32
N ASP A 269 8.77 -3.41 -18.61
CA ASP A 269 9.04 -4.44 -17.60
C ASP A 269 10.22 -4.03 -16.69
N HIS A 270 9.99 -3.01 -15.86
CA HIS A 270 10.91 -2.50 -14.85
C HIS A 270 10.18 -2.31 -13.51
N ASP A 271 10.94 -2.20 -12.42
CA ASP A 271 10.38 -1.83 -11.12
C ASP A 271 9.88 -0.39 -11.20
N ILE A 272 8.59 -0.20 -10.97
CA ILE A 272 7.90 1.09 -11.16
C ILE A 272 7.02 1.35 -9.95
N VAL A 273 7.13 2.56 -9.39
CA VAL A 273 6.21 3.08 -8.38
C VAL A 273 5.50 4.29 -8.95
N LEU A 274 4.24 4.12 -9.31
CA LEU A 274 3.38 5.19 -9.81
C LEU A 274 2.39 5.61 -8.73
N ASN A 275 2.43 6.88 -8.33
CA ASN A 275 1.44 7.46 -7.45
C ASN A 275 0.63 8.50 -8.20
N ALA A 276 -0.70 8.40 -8.15
CA ALA A 276 -1.59 9.34 -8.82
C ALA A 276 -2.89 9.49 -8.03
N GLN A 277 -3.62 10.59 -8.24
CA GLN A 277 -5.01 10.68 -7.77
C GLN A 277 -5.96 9.82 -8.59
N GLY A 278 -5.56 9.39 -9.79
CA GLY A 278 -6.44 8.66 -10.68
C GLY A 278 -5.90 8.47 -12.09
N ILE A 279 -6.52 7.57 -12.85
CA ILE A 279 -6.25 7.38 -14.27
C ILE A 279 -7.57 7.31 -15.05
N ARG A 280 -7.78 8.27 -15.95
CA ARG A 280 -8.89 8.26 -16.90
C ARG A 280 -8.40 7.67 -18.22
N VAL A 281 -9.01 6.56 -18.63
CA VAL A 281 -8.63 5.81 -19.83
C VAL A 281 -9.73 5.94 -20.87
N GLN A 282 -9.53 6.81 -21.86
CA GLN A 282 -10.38 6.88 -23.08
C GLN A 282 -9.71 6.18 -24.25
N GLY A 283 -8.37 6.19 -24.28
CA GLY A 283 -7.54 5.38 -25.18
C GLY A 283 -7.20 4.04 -24.55
N LYS A 284 -5.91 3.77 -24.35
CA LYS A 284 -5.47 2.47 -23.82
C LYS A 284 -4.41 2.60 -22.72
N LEU A 285 -4.60 1.86 -21.63
CA LEU A 285 -3.60 1.64 -20.58
C LEU A 285 -3.08 0.21 -20.72
N THR A 286 -1.78 0.06 -20.96
CA THR A 286 -1.14 -1.22 -21.30
C THR A 286 0.01 -1.52 -20.34
N LEU A 287 -0.18 -2.55 -19.52
CA LEU A 287 0.84 -3.14 -18.67
C LEU A 287 1.03 -4.59 -19.15
N GLY A 288 1.91 -4.79 -20.12
CA GLY A 288 2.07 -6.11 -20.76
C GLY A 288 0.91 -6.49 -21.68
N ALA A 289 0.89 -7.75 -22.09
CA ALA A 289 -0.12 -8.38 -22.92
C ALA A 289 -0.17 -9.90 -22.62
N GLU A 290 -1.20 -10.60 -23.10
CA GLU A 290 -1.24 -12.07 -23.01
C GLU A 290 -0.04 -12.74 -23.70
N SER A 291 0.55 -12.09 -24.70
CA SER A 291 1.75 -12.54 -25.40
C SER A 291 3.06 -12.12 -24.72
N CYS A 292 3.03 -11.13 -23.83
CA CYS A 292 4.21 -10.62 -23.13
C CYS A 292 3.85 -10.12 -21.73
N ARG A 293 4.15 -10.94 -20.72
CA ARG A 293 3.85 -10.63 -19.33
C ARG A 293 4.96 -9.77 -18.72
N LEU A 294 4.59 -8.90 -17.79
CA LEU A 294 5.56 -8.15 -17.00
C LEU A 294 5.92 -8.96 -15.75
N HIS A 295 7.22 -9.04 -15.45
CA HIS A 295 7.74 -9.82 -14.32
C HIS A 295 8.29 -8.95 -13.20
N SER A 296 8.60 -7.68 -13.46
CA SER A 296 9.09 -6.70 -12.48
C SER A 296 8.03 -6.27 -11.47
N GLN A 297 8.45 -5.57 -10.41
CA GLN A 297 7.56 -5.07 -9.37
C GLN A 297 6.95 -3.72 -9.75
N ILE A 298 5.65 -3.70 -10.08
CA ILE A 298 4.94 -2.50 -10.47
C ILE A 298 3.88 -2.19 -9.42
N ASN A 299 4.04 -1.06 -8.73
CA ASN A 299 3.13 -0.61 -7.68
C ASN A 299 2.44 0.69 -8.13
N ILE A 300 1.12 0.62 -8.33
CA ILE A 300 0.27 1.76 -8.61
C ILE A 300 -0.53 2.08 -7.35
N THR A 301 -0.28 3.26 -6.76
CA THR A 301 -0.99 3.73 -5.56
C THR A 301 -1.91 4.90 -5.90
N LEU A 302 -3.19 4.75 -5.60
CA LEU A 302 -4.26 5.70 -5.88
C LEU A 302 -4.55 6.54 -4.63
N TYR A 303 -4.21 7.82 -4.70
CA TYR A 303 -4.37 8.79 -3.62
C TYR A 303 -5.70 9.52 -3.72
N GLY A 304 -6.28 9.88 -2.58
CA GLY A 304 -7.47 10.73 -2.54
C GLY A 304 -8.22 10.58 -1.23
N GLU A 305 -8.82 11.68 -0.78
CA GLU A 305 -9.67 11.67 0.41
C GLU A 305 -11.12 11.41 -0.01
N LYS A 306 -11.94 10.85 0.88
CA LYS A 306 -13.38 10.65 0.62
C LYS A 306 -14.06 12.01 0.37
N PRO A 307 -14.59 12.29 -0.83
CA PRO A 307 -15.25 13.58 -1.09
C PRO A 307 -16.58 13.70 -0.35
N ALA A 308 -17.01 14.94 -0.10
CA ALA A 308 -18.29 15.20 0.56
C ALA A 308 -19.52 14.80 -0.28
N THR A 309 -19.37 14.76 -1.61
CA THR A 309 -20.42 14.34 -2.55
C THR A 309 -19.98 13.07 -3.26
N LEU A 310 -20.84 12.06 -3.23
CA LEU A 310 -20.61 10.74 -3.82
C LEU A 310 -21.75 10.37 -4.79
N PRO A 311 -21.49 9.54 -5.81
CA PRO A 311 -20.16 9.06 -6.20
C PRO A 311 -19.31 10.18 -6.84
N ALA A 312 -18.00 10.13 -6.61
CA ALA A 312 -17.05 11.03 -7.26
C ALA A 312 -16.86 10.66 -8.74
N ASP A 313 -16.08 11.46 -9.47
CA ASP A 313 -15.66 11.12 -10.83
C ASP A 313 -15.07 9.68 -10.87
N PRO A 314 -15.42 8.83 -11.84
CA PRO A 314 -14.88 7.48 -11.95
C PRO A 314 -13.36 7.36 -12.00
N ALA A 315 -12.64 8.40 -12.46
CA ALA A 315 -11.19 8.40 -12.45
C ALA A 315 -10.63 8.83 -11.09
N TYR A 316 -11.42 9.46 -10.21
CA TYR A 316 -10.93 9.92 -8.91
C TYR A 316 -10.74 8.75 -7.94
N LYS A 317 -9.52 8.64 -7.41
CA LYS A 317 -9.04 7.47 -6.64
C LYS A 317 -9.36 6.16 -7.37
N GLY A 318 -9.21 6.16 -8.69
CA GLY A 318 -9.63 5.05 -9.54
C GLY A 318 -8.89 4.97 -10.87
N ILE A 319 -9.01 3.82 -11.52
CA ILE A 319 -8.60 3.61 -12.92
C ILE A 319 -9.86 3.28 -13.71
N ALA A 320 -10.31 4.21 -14.56
CA ALA A 320 -11.58 4.07 -15.26
C ALA A 320 -11.41 4.09 -16.78
N ALA A 321 -11.69 2.95 -17.41
CA ALA A 321 -11.94 2.84 -18.84
C ALA A 321 -13.35 3.33 -19.14
N ILE A 322 -13.44 4.43 -19.88
CA ILE A 322 -14.69 5.09 -20.28
C ILE A 322 -14.62 5.48 -21.75
N ASP A 323 -15.76 5.79 -22.37
CA ASP A 323 -15.85 6.25 -23.76
C ASP A 323 -15.15 5.32 -24.78
N GLY A 324 -15.15 4.01 -24.52
CA GLY A 324 -14.48 3.01 -25.37
C GLY A 324 -13.04 2.68 -24.99
N GLY A 325 -12.55 3.20 -23.86
CA GLY A 325 -11.19 2.96 -23.38
C GLY A 325 -10.90 1.51 -22.97
N THR A 326 -9.62 1.15 -22.93
CA THR A 326 -9.17 -0.21 -22.60
C THR A 326 -8.11 -0.20 -21.51
N ILE A 327 -8.35 -0.92 -20.42
CA ILE A 327 -7.35 -1.27 -19.42
C ILE A 327 -6.88 -2.70 -19.68
N SER A 328 -5.58 -2.89 -19.88
CA SER A 328 -4.97 -4.20 -20.15
C SER A 328 -3.73 -4.38 -19.26
N VAL A 329 -3.79 -5.36 -18.35
CA VAL A 329 -2.77 -5.60 -17.33
C VAL A 329 -2.47 -7.10 -17.24
N HIS A 330 -1.22 -7.47 -17.53
CA HIS A 330 -0.74 -8.84 -17.59
C HIS A 330 0.57 -8.99 -16.82
N GLY A 331 0.45 -9.40 -15.57
CA GLY A 331 1.57 -9.75 -14.70
C GLY A 331 1.96 -11.22 -14.80
N SER A 332 2.85 -11.61 -13.89
CA SER A 332 3.30 -12.99 -13.72
C SER A 332 2.17 -13.90 -13.26
N ILE A 333 2.13 -15.11 -13.79
CA ILE A 333 1.14 -16.12 -13.38
C ILE A 333 1.73 -16.99 -12.25
N PHE A 334 1.05 -16.96 -11.12
CA PHE A 334 1.25 -17.93 -10.04
C PHE A 334 0.11 -18.95 -10.05
N HIS A 335 0.45 -20.22 -10.25
CA HIS A 335 -0.52 -21.26 -10.51
C HIS A 335 -0.28 -22.53 -9.67
N PRO A 336 -1.35 -23.14 -9.13
CA PRO A 336 -2.67 -22.52 -8.94
C PRO A 336 -2.56 -21.31 -7.98
N THR A 337 -3.54 -20.40 -8.02
CA THR A 337 -3.54 -19.25 -7.09
C THR A 337 -3.94 -19.63 -5.67
N TRP A 338 -4.57 -20.78 -5.49
CA TRP A 338 -4.84 -21.39 -4.20
C TRP A 338 -4.86 -22.91 -4.32
N SER A 339 -4.69 -23.59 -3.18
CA SER A 339 -4.78 -25.04 -3.06
C SER A 339 -5.44 -25.40 -1.73
N ARG A 340 -5.70 -26.68 -1.51
CA ARG A 340 -6.07 -27.21 -0.20
C ARG A 340 -4.86 -27.80 0.51
N LEU A 341 -4.95 -27.86 1.84
CA LEU A 341 -4.02 -28.60 2.67
C LEU A 341 -4.08 -30.10 2.33
N ALA A 342 -2.90 -30.72 2.20
CA ALA A 342 -2.75 -32.17 2.03
C ALA A 342 -2.55 -32.89 3.38
N ALA A 343 -2.34 -32.15 4.46
CA ALA A 343 -2.31 -32.67 5.82
C ALA A 343 -2.72 -31.55 6.79
N THR A 344 -3.23 -31.94 7.97
CA THR A 344 -3.53 -30.97 9.03
C THR A 344 -2.24 -30.24 9.44
N ALA A 345 -2.30 -28.91 9.43
CA ALA A 345 -1.24 -28.06 9.96
C ALA A 345 -1.61 -27.66 11.39
N ALA A 346 -0.85 -28.11 12.38
CA ALA A 346 -1.13 -27.85 13.78
C ALA A 346 -0.65 -26.44 14.19
N ALA A 347 -1.28 -25.89 15.23
CA ALA A 347 -0.74 -24.72 15.90
C ALA A 347 0.72 -24.96 16.32
N GLY A 348 1.61 -24.02 15.97
CA GLY A 348 3.05 -24.13 16.16
C GLY A 348 3.81 -24.68 14.95
N ASP A 349 3.15 -25.24 13.94
CA ASP A 349 3.80 -25.70 12.72
C ASP A 349 4.25 -24.52 11.86
N SER A 350 5.42 -24.66 11.22
CA SER A 350 5.96 -23.69 10.27
C SER A 350 6.02 -24.25 8.84
N GLN A 351 5.34 -25.37 8.61
CA GLN A 351 5.36 -26.12 7.35
C GLN A 351 3.91 -26.42 6.95
N LEU A 352 3.55 -26.13 5.71
CA LEU A 352 2.27 -26.51 5.11
C LEU A 352 2.51 -27.52 4.00
N TYR A 353 1.63 -28.51 3.88
CA TYR A 353 1.61 -29.44 2.75
C TYR A 353 0.38 -29.13 1.91
N LEU A 354 0.55 -28.94 0.59
CA LEU A 354 -0.52 -28.57 -0.34
C LEU A 354 -0.76 -29.68 -1.35
N GLN A 355 -2.02 -29.88 -1.75
CA GLN A 355 -2.43 -30.89 -2.74
C GLN A 355 -1.94 -30.61 -4.17
N HIS A 356 -1.56 -29.37 -4.47
CA HIS A 356 -1.03 -28.96 -5.76
C HIS A 356 0.46 -28.61 -5.64
N ARG A 357 1.19 -28.79 -6.74
CA ARG A 357 2.50 -28.17 -6.91
C ARG A 357 2.25 -26.71 -7.23
N VAL A 358 3.11 -25.83 -6.73
CA VAL A 358 2.94 -24.38 -6.89
C VAL A 358 4.26 -23.76 -7.32
N ASN A 359 4.19 -22.73 -8.16
CA ASN A 359 5.34 -21.88 -8.55
C ASN A 359 5.44 -20.63 -7.66
N TRP A 360 4.90 -20.70 -6.44
CA TRP A 360 4.99 -19.62 -5.45
C TRP A 360 6.45 -19.42 -5.02
N GLN A 361 6.78 -18.22 -4.56
CA GLN A 361 8.15 -17.79 -4.32
C GLN A 361 8.34 -17.30 -2.87
N PRO A 362 9.56 -17.47 -2.30
CA PRO A 362 9.93 -16.84 -1.04
C PRO A 362 9.68 -15.33 -1.04
N GLY A 363 9.25 -14.79 0.09
CA GLY A 363 8.88 -13.39 0.25
C GLY A 363 7.40 -13.08 -0.03
N GLN A 364 6.68 -13.97 -0.72
CA GLN A 364 5.25 -13.79 -0.99
C GLN A 364 4.37 -14.05 0.24
N LEU A 365 3.23 -13.39 0.30
CA LEU A 365 2.19 -13.58 1.29
C LEU A 365 1.18 -14.64 0.85
N LEU A 366 0.83 -15.54 1.76
CA LEU A 366 -0.27 -16.49 1.63
C LEU A 366 -1.28 -16.31 2.75
N LEU A 367 -2.52 -16.68 2.47
CA LEU A 367 -3.60 -16.91 3.41
C LEU A 367 -3.69 -18.39 3.73
N VAL A 368 -3.83 -18.73 5.01
CA VAL A 368 -4.32 -20.03 5.48
C VAL A 368 -5.71 -19.80 6.08
N THR A 369 -6.74 -20.44 5.51
CA THR A 369 -8.11 -20.23 5.98
C THR A 369 -8.37 -20.92 7.30
N GLY A 370 -9.18 -20.29 8.16
CA GLY A 370 -9.63 -20.89 9.41
C GLY A 370 -10.56 -22.08 9.13
N THR A 371 -10.42 -23.14 9.93
CA THR A 371 -11.26 -24.34 9.85
C THR A 371 -12.24 -24.46 11.01
N GLU A 372 -12.69 -23.32 11.53
CA GLU A 372 -13.62 -23.19 12.65
C GLU A 372 -15.02 -22.80 12.15
N LEU A 373 -16.06 -23.07 12.95
CA LEU A 373 -17.45 -22.78 12.57
C LEU A 373 -17.77 -21.28 12.50
N LYS A 374 -17.21 -20.48 13.41
CA LYS A 374 -17.38 -19.02 13.41
C LYS A 374 -16.26 -18.40 12.57
N ASP A 375 -16.60 -17.58 11.60
CA ASP A 375 -15.62 -16.79 10.86
C ASP A 375 -16.25 -15.44 10.51
N SER A 376 -16.13 -14.51 11.46
CA SER A 376 -16.68 -13.16 11.40
C SER A 376 -15.59 -12.15 11.72
N ARG A 377 -15.86 -10.87 11.42
CA ARG A 377 -14.91 -9.78 11.69
C ARG A 377 -14.38 -9.74 13.11
N ASP A 378 -15.26 -9.94 14.10
CA ASP A 378 -14.90 -9.93 15.53
C ASP A 378 -14.16 -11.20 15.99
N TRP A 379 -14.23 -12.28 15.21
CA TRP A 379 -13.64 -13.56 15.58
C TRP A 379 -13.35 -14.42 14.35
N HIS A 380 -12.07 -14.70 14.10
CA HIS A 380 -11.63 -15.63 13.08
C HIS A 380 -10.31 -16.30 13.45
N ARG A 381 -9.99 -17.40 12.74
CA ARG A 381 -8.70 -18.10 12.80
C ARG A 381 -7.95 -18.10 11.47
N ASN A 382 -8.35 -17.24 10.52
CA ASN A 382 -7.60 -17.01 9.29
C ASN A 382 -6.23 -16.40 9.60
N GLU A 383 -5.19 -16.83 8.90
CA GLU A 383 -3.81 -16.42 9.14
C GLU A 383 -3.11 -16.02 7.85
N VAL A 384 -2.47 -14.85 7.82
CA VAL A 384 -1.58 -14.45 6.72
C VAL A 384 -0.13 -14.73 7.12
N ARG A 385 0.65 -15.31 6.21
CA ARG A 385 2.05 -15.69 6.45
C ARG A 385 2.92 -15.41 5.25
N THR A 386 4.20 -15.11 5.51
CA THR A 386 5.21 -14.96 4.46
C THR A 386 5.92 -16.29 4.20
N ILE A 387 6.07 -16.65 2.93
CA ILE A 387 6.80 -17.83 2.45
C ILE A 387 8.30 -17.60 2.60
N THR A 388 9.02 -18.62 3.05
CA THR A 388 10.49 -18.62 3.10
C THR A 388 11.12 -19.67 2.20
N ALA A 389 10.41 -20.76 1.93
CA ALA A 389 10.83 -21.79 0.97
C ALA A 389 9.61 -22.51 0.39
N VAL A 390 9.76 -22.99 -0.84
CA VAL A 390 8.78 -23.81 -1.56
C VAL A 390 9.51 -25.01 -2.15
N GLU A 391 9.02 -26.20 -1.83
CA GLU A 391 9.59 -27.47 -2.29
C GLU A 391 8.49 -28.32 -2.93
N ARG A 392 8.86 -29.25 -3.81
CA ARG A 392 7.91 -30.09 -4.53
C ARG A 392 8.18 -31.58 -4.29
N SER A 393 7.10 -32.38 -4.26
CA SER A 393 7.18 -33.83 -4.38
C SER A 393 5.99 -34.37 -5.16
N GLY A 394 6.21 -34.81 -6.40
CA GLY A 394 5.13 -35.21 -7.31
C GLY A 394 4.11 -34.10 -7.54
N ASN A 395 2.87 -34.32 -7.09
CA ASN A 395 1.76 -33.37 -7.17
C ASN A 395 1.69 -32.40 -5.99
N PHE A 396 2.50 -32.59 -4.94
CA PHE A 396 2.42 -31.81 -3.71
C PHE A 396 3.45 -30.69 -3.67
N ALA A 397 3.13 -29.66 -2.91
CA ALA A 397 4.08 -28.65 -2.47
C ALA A 397 4.23 -28.66 -0.95
N ARG A 398 5.44 -28.38 -0.47
CA ARG A 398 5.73 -28.08 0.93
C ARG A 398 6.15 -26.62 1.03
N ILE A 399 5.43 -25.85 1.85
CA ILE A 399 5.66 -24.42 2.04
C ILE A 399 6.23 -24.20 3.44
N THR A 400 7.39 -23.54 3.52
CA THR A 400 7.97 -23.13 4.80
C THR A 400 7.56 -21.69 5.11
N LEU A 401 7.01 -21.47 6.30
CA LEU A 401 6.53 -20.18 6.77
C LEU A 401 7.60 -19.45 7.58
N SER A 402 7.61 -18.13 7.46
CA SER A 402 8.47 -17.23 8.26
C SER A 402 8.17 -17.26 9.76
N LEU A 403 6.89 -17.49 10.11
CA LEU A 403 6.41 -17.61 11.47
C LEU A 403 5.50 -18.84 11.57
N PRO A 404 5.52 -19.57 12.71
CA PRO A 404 4.62 -20.68 12.91
C PRO A 404 3.16 -20.23 12.93
N LEU A 405 2.25 -21.16 12.68
CA LEU A 405 0.81 -20.95 12.79
C LEU A 405 0.42 -20.75 14.25
N GLU A 406 -0.53 -19.86 14.51
CA GLU A 406 -1.10 -19.71 15.84
C GLU A 406 -2.22 -20.73 16.08
N TYR A 407 -2.87 -21.18 15.00
CA TYR A 407 -4.02 -22.06 15.06
C TYR A 407 -3.81 -23.34 14.27
N THR A 408 -4.64 -24.33 14.57
CA THR A 408 -4.69 -25.58 13.82
C THR A 408 -5.62 -25.39 12.63
N HIS A 409 -5.16 -25.78 11.45
CA HIS A 409 -5.90 -25.78 10.20
C HIS A 409 -6.06 -27.21 9.70
N PHE A 410 -7.31 -27.68 9.66
CA PHE A 410 -7.63 -29.06 9.34
C PHE A 410 -7.32 -29.40 7.87
N GLY A 411 -6.76 -30.58 7.62
CA GLY A 411 -6.42 -31.09 6.29
C GLY A 411 -6.60 -32.60 6.22
N GLY A 412 -7.83 -33.06 6.41
CA GLY A 412 -8.21 -34.49 6.44
C GLY A 412 -8.78 -34.96 5.10
N VAL A 413 -9.34 -36.16 5.06
CA VAL A 413 -10.00 -36.70 3.85
C VAL A 413 -11.44 -36.20 3.71
N GLU A 414 -12.03 -35.78 4.83
CA GLU A 414 -13.41 -35.29 4.96
C GLU A 414 -13.55 -33.85 4.46
N TYR A 415 -12.58 -32.99 4.81
CA TYR A 415 -12.49 -31.58 4.44
C TYR A 415 -11.05 -31.09 4.64
N GLN A 416 -10.65 -30.05 3.92
CA GLN A 416 -9.33 -29.45 4.02
C GLN A 416 -9.44 -27.92 3.95
N GLY A 417 -8.72 -27.24 4.83
CA GLY A 417 -8.52 -25.80 4.77
C GLY A 417 -7.85 -25.39 3.47
N GLU A 418 -8.28 -24.26 2.94
CA GLU A 418 -7.74 -23.63 1.75
C GLU A 418 -6.55 -22.75 2.09
N VAL A 419 -5.60 -22.70 1.16
CA VAL A 419 -4.40 -21.88 1.22
C VAL A 419 -4.31 -21.10 -0.08
N GLY A 420 -4.37 -19.76 0.00
CA GLY A 420 -4.39 -18.88 -1.17
C GLY A 420 -3.19 -17.95 -1.22
N LEU A 421 -2.61 -17.74 -2.40
CA LEU A 421 -1.53 -16.78 -2.60
C LEU A 421 -2.09 -15.36 -2.80
N LEU A 422 -1.66 -14.42 -1.95
CA LEU A 422 -2.09 -13.03 -1.99
C LEU A 422 -1.14 -12.12 -2.78
N SER A 423 0.16 -12.44 -2.84
CA SER A 423 1.11 -11.55 -3.51
C SER A 423 1.11 -11.71 -5.04
N ARG A 424 1.16 -10.59 -5.77
CA ARG A 424 1.49 -10.54 -7.22
C ARG A 424 2.56 -9.48 -7.47
N ASN A 425 3.18 -9.49 -8.65
CA ASN A 425 4.22 -8.52 -9.00
C ASN A 425 3.65 -7.18 -9.47
N ILE A 426 2.42 -7.15 -9.99
CA ILE A 426 1.69 -5.91 -10.28
C ILE A 426 0.67 -5.69 -9.16
N VAL A 427 0.83 -4.61 -8.40
CA VAL A 427 -0.06 -4.19 -7.32
C VAL A 427 -0.75 -2.89 -7.69
N ILE A 428 -2.08 -2.88 -7.62
CA ILE A 428 -2.90 -1.67 -7.71
C ILE A 428 -3.59 -1.51 -6.36
N GLN A 429 -3.40 -0.36 -5.72
CA GLN A 429 -3.86 -0.15 -4.35
C GLN A 429 -4.36 1.25 -4.04
N GLY A 430 -5.22 1.37 -3.02
CA GLY A 430 -5.46 2.64 -2.32
C GLY A 430 -4.29 3.01 -1.41
N ASP A 431 -4.15 4.29 -1.11
CA ASP A 431 -3.17 4.80 -0.15
C ASP A 431 -3.53 4.47 1.32
N GLU A 432 -2.65 4.81 2.26
CA GLU A 432 -2.87 4.53 3.69
C GLU A 432 -4.12 5.23 4.25
N ALA A 433 -4.54 6.37 3.68
CA ALA A 433 -5.76 7.07 4.07
C ALA A 433 -7.05 6.34 3.67
N SER A 434 -6.96 5.23 2.93
CA SER A 434 -8.11 4.40 2.59
C SER A 434 -8.72 3.63 3.77
N GLU A 435 -7.96 3.44 4.84
CA GLU A 435 -8.38 2.67 6.02
C GLU A 435 -9.62 3.27 6.69
N PRO A 436 -10.61 2.44 7.07
CA PRO A 436 -11.76 2.87 7.85
C PRO A 436 -11.34 3.49 9.19
N THR A 437 -11.98 4.62 9.52
CA THR A 437 -11.75 5.38 10.75
C THR A 437 -12.80 5.12 11.82
N ASP A 438 -13.90 4.46 11.46
CA ASP A 438 -15.04 4.16 12.33
C ASP A 438 -14.97 2.75 12.94
N THR A 439 -13.76 2.32 13.34
CA THR A 439 -13.49 0.97 13.88
C THR A 439 -13.54 0.89 15.40
N GLU A 440 -13.69 2.02 16.11
CA GLU A 440 -13.76 2.02 17.58
C GLU A 440 -15.02 1.30 18.09
N ASN A 441 -14.82 0.36 19.03
CA ASN A 441 -15.88 -0.50 19.60
C ASN A 441 -16.67 -1.23 18.50
N ASP A 442 -15.96 -1.87 17.57
CA ASP A 442 -16.52 -2.64 16.47
C ASP A 442 -17.10 -4.02 16.88
N VAL A 443 -16.95 -4.40 18.14
CA VAL A 443 -17.53 -5.61 18.71
C VAL A 443 -18.70 -5.25 19.65
N CYS A 444 -19.88 -5.67 19.26
CA CYS A 444 -21.13 -5.55 20.01
C CYS A 444 -21.46 -6.87 20.68
N ALA A 445 -22.32 -6.84 21.70
CA ALA A 445 -22.75 -8.05 22.39
C ALA A 445 -24.26 -8.03 22.65
N TYR A 446 -24.91 -9.15 22.37
CA TYR A 446 -26.33 -9.36 22.64
C TYR A 446 -26.53 -10.65 23.42
N SER A 447 -27.45 -10.64 24.39
CA SER A 447 -27.61 -11.74 25.35
C SER A 447 -27.97 -13.08 24.69
N GLN A 448 -28.58 -13.06 23.50
CA GLN A 448 -28.98 -14.27 22.77
C GLN A 448 -27.92 -14.80 21.80
N PHE A 449 -27.06 -13.92 21.26
CA PHE A 449 -26.15 -14.25 20.15
C PHE A 449 -24.66 -14.10 20.50
N GLY A 450 -24.32 -13.63 21.70
CA GLY A 450 -22.93 -13.41 22.10
C GLY A 450 -22.36 -12.14 21.45
N THR A 451 -21.07 -12.16 21.10
CA THR A 451 -20.42 -11.04 20.42
C THR A 451 -20.63 -11.12 18.90
N TYR A 452 -20.82 -9.95 18.29
CA TYR A 452 -21.03 -9.79 16.85
C TYR A 452 -20.46 -8.43 16.39
N PRO A 453 -20.12 -8.27 15.10
CA PRO A 453 -19.73 -6.98 14.54
C PRO A 453 -20.83 -5.93 14.72
N CYS A 454 -20.48 -4.77 15.28
CA CYS A 454 -21.44 -3.68 15.48
C CYS A 454 -21.98 -3.11 14.16
N GLU A 455 -23.25 -2.67 14.19
CA GLU A 455 -23.83 -1.82 13.16
C GLU A 455 -23.08 -0.48 13.04
N ASP A 456 -23.13 0.15 11.87
CA ASP A 456 -22.51 1.45 11.58
C ASP A 456 -21.00 1.53 11.86
N LYS A 457 -20.28 0.41 11.64
CA LYS A 457 -18.82 0.31 11.72
C LYS A 457 -18.24 -0.13 10.39
N TRP A 458 -16.98 0.24 10.17
CA TRP A 458 -16.24 -0.08 8.96
C TRP A 458 -16.85 0.53 7.67
N LEU A 459 -17.72 1.53 7.80
CA LEU A 459 -18.43 2.18 6.69
C LEU A 459 -17.63 3.33 6.04
N THR A 460 -16.54 3.75 6.67
CA THR A 460 -15.75 4.90 6.19
C THR A 460 -14.61 4.52 5.24
N GLY A 461 -14.40 3.23 4.97
CA GLY A 461 -13.36 2.76 4.05
C GLY A 461 -13.46 3.41 2.66
N TYR A 462 -12.35 3.97 2.18
CA TYR A 462 -12.30 4.68 0.91
C TYR A 462 -11.06 4.28 0.11
N GLY A 463 -11.12 3.06 -0.43
CA GLY A 463 -10.08 2.46 -1.27
C GLY A 463 -10.00 3.00 -2.68
N GLY A 464 -8.98 2.53 -3.40
CA GLY A 464 -8.92 2.66 -4.84
C GLY A 464 -10.00 1.83 -5.53
N HIS A 465 -10.31 2.10 -6.80
CA HIS A 465 -11.21 1.23 -7.58
C HIS A 465 -10.78 1.13 -9.03
N THR A 466 -11.30 0.14 -9.75
CA THR A 466 -11.12 0.07 -11.21
C THR A 466 -12.46 -0.18 -11.89
N MET A 467 -12.65 0.35 -13.09
CA MET A 467 -13.86 0.06 -13.85
C MET A 467 -13.65 0.13 -15.36
N ALA A 468 -14.39 -0.69 -16.09
CA ALA A 468 -14.74 -0.43 -17.49
C ALA A 468 -16.23 -0.09 -17.56
N ALA A 469 -16.55 1.12 -18.00
CA ALA A 469 -17.92 1.62 -18.04
C ALA A 469 -18.36 2.05 -19.44
N GLY A 470 -19.56 1.61 -19.82
CA GLY A 470 -20.19 1.95 -21.09
C GLY A 470 -19.76 1.05 -22.26
N GLU A 471 -20.48 1.18 -23.37
CA GLU A 471 -20.24 0.42 -24.58
C GLU A 471 -18.82 0.65 -25.13
N GLY A 472 -18.16 -0.41 -25.58
CA GLY A 472 -16.79 -0.34 -26.10
C GLY A 472 -15.71 -0.48 -25.03
N SER A 473 -15.96 -0.03 -23.80
CA SER A 473 -14.97 -0.07 -22.72
C SER A 473 -14.59 -1.50 -22.33
N THR A 474 -13.32 -1.71 -21.95
CA THR A 474 -12.77 -3.04 -21.65
C THR A 474 -11.79 -3.00 -20.48
N ILE A 475 -11.84 -4.03 -19.62
CA ILE A 475 -10.87 -4.23 -18.52
C ILE A 475 -10.37 -5.67 -18.49
N GLN A 476 -9.07 -5.84 -18.66
CA GLN A 476 -8.37 -7.12 -18.68
C GLN A 476 -7.31 -7.09 -17.59
N MET A 477 -7.45 -7.93 -16.57
CA MET A 477 -6.47 -8.04 -15.51
C MET A 477 -6.12 -9.52 -15.30
N GLU A 478 -4.84 -9.83 -15.42
CA GLU A 478 -4.30 -11.16 -15.17
C GLU A 478 -3.00 -11.07 -14.37
N GLY A 479 -2.89 -11.84 -13.27
CA GLY A 479 -1.72 -11.78 -12.41
C GLY A 479 -1.59 -10.47 -11.62
N VAL A 480 -2.72 -9.87 -11.21
CA VAL A 480 -2.76 -8.57 -10.52
C VAL A 480 -3.17 -8.73 -9.06
N GLN A 481 -2.56 -7.96 -8.17
CA GLN A 481 -2.94 -7.82 -6.78
C GLN A 481 -3.68 -6.50 -6.57
N LEU A 482 -4.90 -6.59 -6.06
CA LEU A 482 -5.75 -5.46 -5.71
C LEU A 482 -5.81 -5.37 -4.17
N TYR A 483 -5.21 -4.34 -3.59
CA TYR A 483 -5.08 -4.20 -2.12
C TYR A 483 -5.60 -2.83 -1.65
N ARG A 484 -6.33 -2.76 -0.53
CA ARG A 484 -6.98 -1.50 -0.09
C ARG A 484 -7.86 -0.87 -1.18
N MET A 485 -8.62 -1.72 -1.85
CA MET A 485 -9.50 -1.34 -2.95
C MET A 485 -10.97 -1.39 -2.51
N GLY A 486 -11.88 -0.86 -3.33
CA GLY A 486 -13.30 -0.71 -3.01
C GLY A 486 -13.58 0.51 -2.14
N GLN A 487 -14.71 1.17 -2.37
CA GLN A 487 -15.17 2.31 -1.55
C GLN A 487 -16.44 1.90 -0.83
N THR A 488 -16.37 1.80 0.50
CA THR A 488 -17.46 1.22 1.30
C THR A 488 -18.76 1.96 1.08
N ASN A 489 -19.81 1.20 0.76
CA ASN A 489 -21.15 1.70 0.53
C ASN A 489 -21.23 2.78 -0.58
N VAL A 490 -20.28 2.81 -1.53
CA VAL A 490 -20.34 3.67 -2.72
C VAL A 490 -20.56 2.79 -3.94
N LEU A 491 -21.74 2.96 -4.57
CA LEU A 491 -22.10 2.19 -5.75
C LEU A 491 -21.06 2.32 -6.87
N ALA A 492 -20.85 1.21 -7.58
CA ALA A 492 -19.98 1.12 -8.74
C ALA A 492 -18.48 1.41 -8.49
N ARG A 493 -18.03 1.39 -7.23
CA ARG A 493 -16.63 1.65 -6.83
C ARG A 493 -16.03 0.40 -6.18
N TYR A 494 -15.65 -0.56 -7.02
CA TYR A 494 -15.16 -1.88 -6.61
C TYR A 494 -13.73 -2.14 -7.13
N PRO A 495 -12.97 -3.08 -6.56
CA PRO A 495 -11.61 -3.39 -6.99
C PRO A 495 -11.51 -3.76 -8.48
N TRP A 496 -12.45 -4.57 -8.97
CA TRP A 496 -12.65 -4.85 -10.39
C TRP A 496 -14.13 -4.73 -10.74
N HIS A 497 -14.48 -3.95 -11.77
CA HIS A 497 -15.87 -3.69 -12.14
C HIS A 497 -16.06 -3.54 -13.65
N VAL A 498 -17.04 -4.26 -14.19
CA VAL A 498 -17.57 -4.01 -15.54
C VAL A 498 -19.00 -3.48 -15.42
N HIS A 499 -19.23 -2.29 -15.96
CA HIS A 499 -20.44 -1.50 -15.73
C HIS A 499 -21.11 -1.12 -17.04
N LEU A 500 -22.24 -1.75 -17.35
CA LEU A 500 -23.08 -1.45 -18.50
C LEU A 500 -22.33 -1.57 -19.86
N VAL A 501 -21.49 -2.59 -20.02
CA VAL A 501 -20.76 -2.86 -21.27
C VAL A 501 -21.61 -3.68 -22.26
N GLY A 502 -22.76 -4.20 -21.81
CA GLY A 502 -23.68 -4.98 -22.64
C GLY A 502 -23.05 -6.29 -23.11
N GLU A 503 -23.12 -6.57 -24.42
CA GLU A 503 -22.57 -7.80 -25.02
C GLU A 503 -21.02 -7.81 -25.14
N GLY A 504 -20.37 -6.67 -24.88
CA GLY A 504 -18.92 -6.54 -24.97
C GLY A 504 -18.13 -7.19 -23.82
N GLY A 505 -18.80 -7.78 -22.83
CA GLY A 505 -18.16 -8.32 -21.62
C GLY A 505 -17.20 -9.48 -21.87
N HIS A 506 -17.32 -10.19 -22.99
CA HIS A 506 -16.36 -11.24 -23.41
C HIS A 506 -14.93 -10.74 -23.61
N ARG A 507 -14.73 -9.43 -23.74
CA ARG A 507 -13.39 -8.82 -23.80
C ARG A 507 -12.78 -8.55 -22.42
N SER A 508 -13.58 -8.63 -21.36
CA SER A 508 -13.16 -8.27 -20.00
C SER A 508 -13.04 -9.50 -19.11
N TYR A 509 -11.96 -9.55 -18.34
CA TYR A 509 -11.70 -10.66 -17.44
C TYR A 509 -10.84 -10.28 -16.23
N LEU A 510 -10.95 -11.09 -15.19
CA LEU A 510 -10.06 -11.12 -14.03
C LEU A 510 -9.54 -12.54 -13.86
N LYS A 511 -8.23 -12.75 -14.07
CA LYS A 511 -7.58 -14.07 -14.05
C LYS A 511 -6.38 -14.11 -13.12
N HIS A 512 -6.09 -15.24 -12.49
CA HIS A 512 -4.86 -15.47 -11.71
C HIS A 512 -4.52 -14.35 -10.70
N SER A 513 -5.54 -13.65 -10.19
CA SER A 513 -5.38 -12.40 -9.47
C SER A 513 -5.67 -12.59 -7.98
N SER A 514 -5.50 -11.52 -7.21
CA SER A 514 -5.88 -11.49 -5.80
C SER A 514 -6.52 -10.16 -5.46
N VAL A 515 -7.52 -10.22 -4.59
CA VAL A 515 -8.18 -9.05 -4.00
C VAL A 515 -8.19 -9.27 -2.51
N TYR A 516 -7.44 -8.47 -1.75
CA TYR A 516 -7.47 -8.63 -0.31
C TYR A 516 -7.42 -7.31 0.44
N HIS A 517 -8.00 -7.32 1.64
CA HIS A 517 -8.22 -6.12 2.42
C HIS A 517 -9.01 -5.08 1.61
N SER A 518 -10.18 -5.53 1.14
CA SER A 518 -11.07 -4.75 0.28
C SER A 518 -12.22 -4.15 1.09
N PHE A 519 -12.46 -2.86 0.91
CA PHE A 519 -13.49 -2.13 1.62
C PHE A 519 -14.85 -2.17 0.93
N PHE A 520 -14.93 -2.69 -0.30
CA PHE A 520 -16.21 -3.03 -0.91
C PHE A 520 -16.07 -4.00 -2.10
N ARG A 521 -16.47 -5.25 -1.88
CA ARG A 521 -16.52 -6.34 -2.86
C ARG A 521 -15.15 -6.74 -3.42
N CYS A 522 -15.11 -7.73 -4.30
CA CYS A 522 -13.89 -8.13 -5.03
C CYS A 522 -14.04 -7.80 -6.52
N ALA A 523 -15.04 -8.40 -7.15
CA ALA A 523 -15.30 -8.27 -8.56
C ALA A 523 -16.82 -8.15 -8.76
N SER A 524 -17.24 -7.15 -9.52
CA SER A 524 -18.65 -6.89 -9.79
C SER A 524 -18.93 -6.89 -11.30
N VAL A 525 -20.05 -7.50 -11.69
CA VAL A 525 -20.55 -7.51 -13.07
C VAL A 525 -21.94 -6.91 -13.09
N HIS A 526 -22.09 -5.75 -13.75
CA HIS A 526 -23.36 -5.04 -13.86
C HIS A 526 -23.67 -4.73 -15.32
N GLY A 527 -24.88 -5.10 -15.77
CA GLY A 527 -25.43 -4.85 -17.11
C GLY A 527 -24.53 -5.35 -18.24
N THR A 528 -23.79 -6.43 -18.00
CA THR A 528 -22.73 -6.92 -18.87
C THR A 528 -22.78 -8.44 -18.97
N ASN A 529 -22.72 -8.97 -20.20
CA ASN A 529 -22.80 -10.39 -20.50
C ASN A 529 -21.44 -11.00 -20.84
N SER A 530 -21.31 -12.32 -20.63
CA SER A 530 -20.20 -13.13 -21.14
C SER A 530 -18.80 -12.82 -20.58
N THR A 531 -18.69 -12.35 -19.34
CA THR A 531 -17.39 -12.04 -18.71
C THR A 531 -16.70 -13.30 -18.13
N LEU A 532 -15.41 -13.20 -17.79
CA LEU A 532 -14.64 -14.30 -17.18
C LEU A 532 -13.96 -13.86 -15.88
N ILE A 533 -14.24 -14.55 -14.78
CA ILE A 533 -13.55 -14.39 -13.50
C ILE A 533 -13.00 -15.76 -13.11
N GLN A 534 -11.68 -15.91 -13.10
CA GLN A 534 -11.03 -17.20 -12.94
C GLN A 534 -9.80 -17.15 -12.03
N ASP A 535 -9.56 -18.22 -11.27
CA ASP A 535 -8.33 -18.42 -10.48
C ASP A 535 -7.99 -17.19 -9.61
N THR A 536 -9.00 -16.53 -9.03
CA THR A 536 -8.83 -15.31 -8.22
C THR A 536 -9.07 -15.60 -6.74
N VAL A 537 -8.20 -15.07 -5.88
CA VAL A 537 -8.32 -15.18 -4.42
C VAL A 537 -8.86 -13.88 -3.84
N GLY A 538 -10.02 -13.93 -3.20
CA GLY A 538 -10.63 -12.85 -2.41
C GLY A 538 -10.46 -13.11 -0.90
N TYR A 539 -9.93 -12.16 -0.14
CA TYR A 539 -9.74 -12.30 1.32
C TYR A 539 -9.93 -11.00 2.10
N ASP A 540 -10.62 -11.04 3.23
CA ASP A 540 -10.88 -9.84 4.07
C ASP A 540 -11.60 -8.74 3.26
N VAL A 541 -12.89 -8.98 3.00
CA VAL A 541 -13.68 -8.21 2.03
C VAL A 541 -14.99 -7.74 2.65
N ILE A 542 -15.27 -6.45 2.60
CA ILE A 542 -16.59 -5.90 2.99
C ILE A 542 -17.60 -6.07 1.85
N GLY A 543 -18.81 -6.50 2.17
CA GLY A 543 -19.86 -6.84 1.21
C GLY A 543 -19.60 -8.16 0.50
N HIS A 544 -20.44 -8.47 -0.50
CA HIS A 544 -20.26 -9.67 -1.32
C HIS A 544 -18.96 -9.60 -2.15
N CYS A 545 -18.11 -10.63 -2.10
CA CYS A 545 -16.83 -10.61 -2.82
C CYS A 545 -17.03 -10.71 -4.34
N PHE A 546 -17.46 -11.86 -4.86
CA PHE A 546 -17.79 -12.02 -6.27
C PHE A 546 -19.28 -11.73 -6.47
N TYR A 547 -19.59 -10.50 -6.84
CA TYR A 547 -20.95 -9.98 -7.00
C TYR A 547 -21.37 -10.02 -8.47
N ILE A 548 -22.03 -11.12 -8.85
CA ILE A 548 -22.32 -11.47 -10.22
C ILE A 548 -23.79 -11.19 -10.51
N ALA A 549 -24.03 -10.35 -11.51
CA ALA A 549 -25.33 -9.89 -11.94
C ALA A 549 -25.99 -8.97 -10.90
N GLU A 550 -25.73 -7.65 -10.98
CA GLU A 550 -26.28 -6.69 -10.01
C GLU A 550 -27.81 -6.61 -10.06
N ASP A 551 -28.37 -6.58 -11.27
CA ASP A 551 -29.81 -6.39 -11.50
C ASP A 551 -30.51 -7.64 -12.06
N GLY A 552 -29.77 -8.73 -12.28
CA GLY A 552 -30.29 -10.01 -12.77
C GLY A 552 -30.57 -10.04 -14.27
N VAL A 553 -30.06 -9.06 -15.03
CA VAL A 553 -30.15 -9.01 -16.50
C VAL A 553 -28.93 -9.65 -17.17
N GLU A 554 -27.85 -9.81 -16.41
CA GLU A 554 -26.55 -10.31 -16.86
C GLU A 554 -26.59 -11.83 -17.06
N GLU A 555 -25.94 -12.30 -18.12
CA GLU A 555 -25.95 -13.70 -18.54
C GLU A 555 -24.57 -14.16 -19.00
N ASN A 556 -24.37 -15.49 -19.00
CA ASN A 556 -23.24 -16.17 -19.65
C ASN A 556 -21.84 -15.88 -19.06
N THR A 557 -21.74 -15.12 -17.97
CA THR A 557 -20.50 -14.98 -17.18
C THR A 557 -20.00 -16.34 -16.66
N THR A 558 -18.70 -16.55 -16.69
CA THR A 558 -18.02 -17.72 -16.14
C THR A 558 -17.24 -17.33 -14.90
N VAL A 559 -17.53 -17.99 -13.78
CA VAL A 559 -16.86 -17.82 -12.49
C VAL A 559 -16.26 -19.16 -12.10
N ALA A 560 -14.95 -19.30 -12.26
CA ALA A 560 -14.29 -20.60 -12.17
C ALA A 560 -13.06 -20.59 -11.27
N TYR A 561 -12.94 -21.59 -10.41
CA TYR A 561 -11.74 -21.85 -9.62
C TYR A 561 -11.29 -20.69 -8.74
N ASN A 562 -12.22 -19.86 -8.26
CA ASN A 562 -11.92 -18.76 -7.36
C ASN A 562 -12.02 -19.22 -5.91
N LEU A 563 -11.24 -18.58 -5.02
CA LEU A 563 -11.38 -18.70 -3.58
C LEU A 563 -11.91 -17.38 -3.03
N GLY A 564 -13.01 -17.39 -2.29
CA GLY A 564 -13.42 -16.24 -1.50
C GLY A 564 -13.45 -16.60 -0.02
N ALA A 565 -12.74 -15.84 0.80
CA ALA A 565 -12.58 -16.11 2.22
C ALA A 565 -12.78 -14.87 3.09
N HIS A 566 -13.31 -15.06 4.30
CA HIS A 566 -13.43 -14.00 5.32
C HIS A 566 -14.11 -12.72 4.78
N VAL A 567 -15.39 -12.85 4.42
CA VAL A 567 -16.22 -11.73 3.97
C VAL A 567 -17.04 -11.15 5.11
N HIS A 568 -17.34 -9.86 5.02
CA HIS A 568 -17.94 -9.09 6.11
C HIS A 568 -19.18 -8.35 5.64
N PHE A 569 -20.29 -8.50 6.34
CA PHE A 569 -21.52 -7.76 6.03
C PHE A 569 -21.41 -6.29 6.43
N LEU A 570 -22.28 -5.45 5.85
CA LEU A 570 -22.42 -4.02 6.18
C LEU A 570 -23.40 -3.74 7.32
N GLY A 571 -24.21 -4.73 7.71
CA GLY A 571 -25.14 -4.62 8.82
C GLY A 571 -25.45 -6.00 9.41
N PHE A 572 -25.92 -6.05 10.66
CA PHE A 572 -26.26 -7.31 11.30
C PHE A 572 -27.78 -7.52 11.28
N PRO A 573 -28.32 -8.60 10.68
CA PRO A 573 -29.75 -8.86 10.76
C PRO A 573 -30.13 -9.21 12.21
N GLN A 574 -30.93 -8.35 12.86
CA GLN A 574 -31.27 -8.52 14.28
C GLN A 574 -32.21 -9.69 14.52
N THR A 575 -33.09 -9.99 13.55
CA THR A 575 -33.88 -11.21 13.55
C THR A 575 -33.69 -11.99 12.26
N SER A 576 -33.01 -13.13 12.36
CA SER A 576 -32.91 -14.13 11.31
C SER A 576 -33.11 -15.52 11.90
N SER A 577 -34.07 -16.28 11.38
CA SER A 577 -34.24 -17.69 11.72
C SER A 577 -34.88 -18.47 10.58
N ASN A 578 -34.39 -19.67 10.32
CA ASN A 578 -34.84 -20.52 9.21
C ASN A 578 -34.74 -19.80 7.85
N GLN A 579 -35.89 -19.50 7.23
CA GLN A 579 -36.02 -18.76 5.98
C GLN A 579 -36.62 -17.35 6.19
N TYR A 580 -36.67 -16.88 7.44
CA TYR A 580 -37.16 -15.55 7.80
C TYR A 580 -36.00 -14.65 8.19
N MET A 581 -36.04 -13.43 7.68
CA MET A 581 -35.13 -12.34 8.02
C MET A 581 -35.94 -11.03 8.05
N ASP A 582 -35.41 -10.02 8.73
CA ASP A 582 -35.93 -8.66 8.70
C ASP A 582 -36.13 -8.15 7.26
N THR A 583 -37.22 -7.43 7.00
CA THR A 583 -37.38 -6.66 5.77
C THR A 583 -36.49 -5.42 5.87
N LEU A 584 -35.54 -5.29 4.93
CA LEU A 584 -34.57 -4.21 4.93
C LEU A 584 -34.71 -3.36 3.68
N GLU A 585 -34.69 -2.03 3.88
CA GLU A 585 -34.75 -1.03 2.82
C GLU A 585 -33.40 -0.33 2.69
N SER A 586 -33.11 0.18 1.50
CA SER A 586 -31.89 0.93 1.26
C SER A 586 -31.89 2.25 2.05
N ASN A 587 -30.73 2.61 2.57
CA ASN A 587 -30.52 3.84 3.32
C ASN A 587 -29.08 4.36 3.13
N GLU A 588 -28.71 5.43 3.83
CA GLU A 588 -27.41 6.09 3.68
C GLU A 588 -26.20 5.22 4.08
N ASN A 589 -26.39 4.23 4.95
CA ASN A 589 -25.35 3.31 5.44
C ASN A 589 -25.44 1.91 4.80
N LEU A 590 -26.53 1.63 4.08
CA LEU A 590 -26.78 0.38 3.37
C LEU A 590 -27.46 0.67 2.03
N THR A 591 -26.65 1.00 1.03
CA THR A 591 -27.15 1.38 -0.30
C THR A 591 -27.76 0.18 -1.03
N GLN A 592 -27.16 -1.00 -0.86
CA GLN A 592 -27.67 -2.26 -1.37
C GLN A 592 -28.12 -3.14 -0.20
N PRO A 593 -29.44 -3.38 -0.01
CA PRO A 593 -29.96 -4.16 1.11
C PRO A 593 -29.39 -5.57 1.20
N ALA A 594 -28.98 -6.17 0.07
CA ALA A 594 -28.37 -7.49 0.04
C ALA A 594 -27.08 -7.58 0.86
N ASP A 595 -26.30 -6.49 0.92
CA ASP A 595 -25.01 -6.44 1.62
C ASP A 595 -25.16 -6.44 3.17
N VAL A 596 -26.39 -6.46 3.72
CA VAL A 596 -26.65 -6.78 5.14
C VAL A 596 -26.21 -8.21 5.48
N THR A 597 -26.05 -9.05 4.47
CA THR A 597 -25.35 -10.31 4.58
C THR A 597 -24.25 -10.29 3.54
N ALA A 598 -23.08 -10.82 3.84
CA ALA A 598 -22.02 -10.95 2.85
C ALA A 598 -21.85 -12.43 2.50
N SER A 599 -21.53 -12.66 1.23
CA SER A 599 -21.18 -14.00 0.75
C SER A 599 -19.96 -13.90 -0.17
N PRO A 600 -19.12 -14.94 -0.20
CA PRO A 600 -18.04 -15.03 -1.19
C PRO A 600 -18.57 -14.95 -2.63
N PHE A 601 -19.71 -15.59 -2.91
CA PHE A 601 -20.35 -15.58 -4.23
C PHE A 601 -21.80 -15.14 -4.08
N TYR A 602 -22.16 -14.03 -4.74
CA TYR A 602 -23.53 -13.55 -4.83
C TYR A 602 -23.95 -13.56 -6.29
N ILE A 603 -25.04 -14.27 -6.59
CA ILE A 603 -25.48 -14.55 -7.95
C ILE A 603 -26.99 -14.35 -8.01
N THR A 604 -27.46 -13.36 -8.77
CA THR A 604 -28.90 -13.06 -8.87
C THR A 604 -29.61 -13.81 -10.00
N ARG A 605 -28.86 -14.41 -10.94
CA ARG A 605 -29.41 -15.16 -12.08
C ARG A 605 -28.74 -16.51 -12.29
N ALA A 606 -29.51 -17.52 -12.69
CA ALA A 606 -28.97 -18.88 -12.84
C ALA A 606 -28.17 -19.13 -14.14
N TYR A 607 -28.27 -18.27 -15.16
CA TYR A 607 -27.65 -18.52 -16.47
C TYR A 607 -26.18 -18.07 -16.51
N HIS A 608 -25.37 -18.65 -15.64
CA HIS A 608 -23.93 -18.47 -15.54
C HIS A 608 -23.21 -19.83 -15.43
N ARG A 609 -21.90 -19.85 -15.65
CA ARG A 609 -21.08 -21.05 -15.44
C ARG A 609 -20.29 -20.91 -14.14
N ILE A 610 -20.66 -21.67 -13.12
CA ILE A 610 -19.99 -21.68 -11.81
C ILE A 610 -19.24 -23.00 -11.66
N ILE A 611 -17.90 -22.96 -11.57
CA ILE A 611 -17.06 -24.15 -11.71
C ILE A 611 -15.97 -24.16 -10.65
N GLY A 612 -15.92 -25.16 -9.77
CA GLY A 612 -14.74 -25.43 -8.93
C GLY A 612 -14.32 -24.31 -7.96
N ASN A 613 -15.19 -23.35 -7.67
CA ASN A 613 -14.92 -22.30 -6.69
C ASN A 613 -14.96 -22.84 -5.25
N ALA A 614 -14.22 -22.20 -4.34
CA ALA A 614 -14.25 -22.47 -2.92
C ALA A 614 -14.61 -21.22 -2.13
N ALA A 615 -15.31 -21.42 -1.01
CA ALA A 615 -15.74 -20.39 -0.09
C ALA A 615 -15.34 -20.82 1.33
N SER A 616 -14.66 -19.95 2.06
CA SER A 616 -14.28 -20.20 3.45
C SER A 616 -14.74 -19.05 4.34
N GLY A 617 -15.56 -19.37 5.35
CA GLY A 617 -16.09 -18.38 6.28
C GLY A 617 -17.28 -17.56 5.75
N GLY A 618 -17.64 -16.52 6.50
CA GLY A 618 -18.88 -15.77 6.33
C GLY A 618 -19.95 -16.24 7.31
N TYR A 619 -19.74 -15.97 8.59
CA TYR A 619 -20.78 -16.14 9.61
C TYR A 619 -21.71 -14.93 9.59
N ALA A 620 -23.00 -15.17 9.32
CA ALA A 620 -24.09 -14.20 9.50
C ALA A 620 -24.88 -14.56 10.76
#